data_AF-A0A7W0CQG2-F1
#
_entry.id   AF-A0A7W0CQG2-F1
#
_cell.length_a   1.000
_cell.length_b   1.000
_cell.length_c   1.000
_cell.angle_alpha   90.00
_cell.angle_beta   90.00
_cell.angle_gamma   90.00
#
_symmetry.space_group_name_H-M   'P 1'
#
loop_
_entity.id
_entity.type
_entity.pdbx_description
1 polymer ?
#
loop_
_entity_poly.entity_id
_entity_poly.type
_entity_poly.pdbx_seq_one_letter_code
_entity_poly.pdbx_strand_id
1 'polypeptide(L)'
;MRTVPIPVDTAKLTITCVKAPRPRVLNRDTGEIKTDKHGNTVFEITASVEDEFGRIELMKIATTGEPSIKAGDQLNPVGLLGYVWEISGRWGISYRASALLPAAEAANA
;
A
#
# COMPACT_ATOMS: atom_id res chain seq x y z
N MET A 1 13.54 -17.67 6.29
CA MET A 1 14.32 -16.84 5.35
C MET A 1 14.13 -15.38 5.76
N ARG A 2 15.19 -14.60 6.02
CA ARG A 2 15.04 -13.16 6.23
C ARG A 2 14.83 -12.54 4.85
N THR A 3 13.61 -12.16 4.52
CA THR A 3 13.29 -11.49 3.25
C THR A 3 13.75 -10.04 3.35
N VAL A 4 14.69 -9.64 2.51
CA VAL A 4 15.04 -8.23 2.33
C VAL A 4 13.90 -7.58 1.55
N PRO A 5 13.25 -6.51 2.06
CA PRO A 5 12.21 -5.83 1.30
C PRO A 5 12.80 -5.15 0.06
N ILE A 6 11.99 -5.01 -0.99
CA ILE A 6 12.35 -4.35 -2.24
C ILE A 6 11.93 -2.87 -2.11
N PRO A 7 12.87 -1.91 -2.05
CA PRO A 7 12.52 -0.50 -2.13
C PRO A 7 11.89 -0.19 -3.48
N VAL A 8 10.77 0.53 -3.47
CA VAL A 8 10.10 0.98 -4.70
C VAL A 8 10.46 2.42 -4.97
N ASP A 9 11.01 2.70 -6.14
CA ASP A 9 11.25 4.06 -6.61
C ASP A 9 9.93 4.70 -7.07
N THR A 10 9.34 5.52 -6.20
CA THR A 10 8.06 6.19 -6.47
C THR A 10 8.21 7.42 -7.35
N ALA A 11 9.44 7.91 -7.60
CA ALA A 11 9.65 9.10 -8.43
C ALA A 11 9.30 8.87 -9.91
N LYS A 12 9.23 7.61 -10.32
CA LYS A 12 8.89 7.19 -11.69
C LYS A 12 7.46 6.69 -11.83
N LEU A 13 6.63 6.85 -10.80
CA LEU A 13 5.29 6.28 -10.73
C LEU A 13 4.24 7.35 -10.46
N THR A 14 3.14 7.32 -11.21
CA THR A 14 1.92 8.03 -10.84
C THR A 14 1.01 7.07 -10.11
N ILE A 15 0.71 7.37 -8.84
CA ILE A 15 -0.06 6.49 -7.95
C ILE A 15 -1.36 7.20 -7.57
N THR A 16 -2.50 6.62 -7.94
CA THR A 16 -3.83 7.19 -7.64
C THR A 16 -4.65 6.22 -6.83
N CYS A 17 -5.24 6.70 -5.74
CA CYS A 17 -6.15 5.91 -4.91
C CYS A 17 -7.44 5.59 -5.68
N VAL A 18 -7.74 4.31 -5.89
CA VAL A 18 -8.95 3.86 -6.60
C VAL A 18 -10.02 3.41 -5.62
N LYS A 19 -9.63 2.86 -4.47
CA LYS A 19 -10.55 2.49 -3.39
C LYS A 19 -10.06 3.06 -2.07
N ALA A 20 -10.99 3.72 -1.36
CA ALA A 20 -10.75 4.35 -0.06
C ALA A 20 -10.14 3.36 0.96
N PRO A 21 -9.42 3.88 1.96
CA PRO A 21 -8.84 3.06 3.02
C PRO A 21 -9.89 2.23 3.74
N ARG A 22 -9.53 1.00 4.07
CA ARG A 22 -10.35 0.12 4.90
C ARG A 22 -9.47 -0.74 5.81
N PRO A 23 -9.95 -1.13 7.00
CA PRO A 23 -9.25 -2.10 7.84
C PRO A 23 -8.93 -3.37 7.05
N ARG A 24 -7.67 -3.81 7.11
CA ARG A 24 -7.22 -5.00 6.39
C ARG A 24 -7.68 -6.24 7.16
N VAL A 25 -8.51 -7.05 6.52
CA VAL A 25 -8.92 -8.35 7.05
C VAL A 25 -7.73 -9.33 6.95
N LEU A 26 -7.30 -9.87 8.09
CA LEU A 26 -6.25 -10.90 8.19
C LEU A 26 -6.82 -12.29 7.87
N ASN A 27 -7.97 -12.62 8.47
CA ASN A 27 -8.68 -13.86 8.26
C ASN A 27 -10.11 -13.56 7.79
N ARG A 28 -10.45 -14.02 6.58
CA ARG A 28 -11.74 -13.76 5.95
C ARG A 28 -12.89 -14.55 6.57
N ASP A 29 -12.61 -15.70 7.16
CA ASP A 29 -13.63 -16.58 7.74
C ASP A 29 -14.08 -16.05 9.11
N THR A 30 -13.17 -15.46 9.88
CA THR A 30 -13.45 -14.90 11.21
C THR A 30 -13.72 -13.39 11.20
N GLY A 31 -13.34 -12.69 10.13
CA GLY A 31 -13.37 -11.23 10.08
C GLY A 31 -12.26 -10.56 10.90
N GLU A 32 -11.27 -11.32 11.38
CA GLU A 32 -10.16 -10.78 12.17
C GLU A 32 -9.44 -9.66 11.41
N ILE A 33 -9.26 -8.52 12.07
CA ILE A 33 -8.57 -7.35 11.53
C ILE A 33 -7.08 -7.44 11.83
N LYS A 34 -6.27 -7.17 10.81
CA LYS A 34 -4.82 -7.15 10.94
C LYS A 34 -4.39 -5.96 11.80
N THR A 35 -3.60 -6.26 12.82
CA THR A 35 -2.88 -5.26 13.61
C THR A 35 -1.37 -5.34 13.35
N ASP A 36 -0.66 -4.26 13.66
CA ASP A 36 0.80 -4.26 13.72
C ASP A 36 1.33 -4.75 15.08
N LYS A 37 2.65 -4.74 15.26
CA LYS A 37 3.32 -5.19 16.49
C LYS A 37 2.97 -4.37 17.75
N HIS A 38 2.33 -3.22 17.59
CA HIS A 38 1.89 -2.33 18.66
C HIS A 38 0.38 -2.39 18.88
N GLY A 39 -0.34 -3.25 18.14
CA GLY A 39 -1.79 -3.37 18.23
C GLY A 39 -2.57 -2.36 17.38
N ASN A 40 -1.89 -1.51 16.60
CA ASN A 40 -2.58 -0.55 15.73
C ASN A 40 -3.17 -1.26 14.51
N THR A 41 -4.39 -0.87 14.11
CA THR A 41 -5.03 -1.40 12.91
C THR A 41 -4.20 -1.11 11.65
N VAL A 42 -4.02 -2.12 10.81
CA VAL A 42 -3.44 -1.97 9.47
C VAL A 42 -4.58 -1.73 8.48
N PHE A 43 -4.48 -0.66 7.71
CA PHE A 43 -5.39 -0.33 6.63
C PHE A 43 -4.81 -0.76 5.28
N GLU A 44 -5.67 -1.02 4.31
CA GLU A 44 -5.32 -1.30 2.92
C GLU A 44 -6.11 -0.37 1.99
N ILE A 45 -5.43 0.18 0.99
CA ILE A 45 -6.07 0.80 -0.18
C ILE A 45 -5.89 -0.08 -1.42
N THR A 46 -6.62 0.25 -2.48
CA THR A 46 -6.28 -0.17 -3.85
C THR A 46 -5.94 1.07 -4.65
N ALA A 47 -4.77 1.09 -5.28
CA ALA A 47 -4.30 2.17 -6.14
C ALA A 47 -4.12 1.68 -7.58
N SER A 48 -4.27 2.58 -8.54
CA SER A 48 -3.67 2.42 -9.87
C SER A 48 -2.25 2.96 -9.80
N VAL A 49 -1.33 2.25 -10.43
CA VAL A 49 0.08 2.62 -10.55
C VAL A 49 0.41 2.66 -12.02
N GLU A 50 0.78 3.84 -12.52
CA GLU A 50 1.23 4.05 -13.89
C GLU A 50 2.74 4.28 -13.90
N ASP A 51 3.46 3.57 -14.77
CA ASP A 51 4.90 3.76 -14.97
C ASP A 51 5.22 4.79 -16.06
N GLU A 52 6.51 5.09 -16.26
CA GLU A 52 6.99 6.04 -17.26
C GLU A 52 6.70 5.66 -18.72
N PHE A 53 6.24 4.42 -18.96
CA PHE A 53 5.86 3.91 -20.27
C PHE A 53 4.34 3.87 -20.47
N GLY A 54 3.56 4.38 -19.50
CA GLY A 54 2.09 4.40 -19.53
C GLY A 54 1.44 3.06 -19.22
N ARG A 55 2.19 2.09 -18.68
CA ARG A 55 1.61 0.82 -18.23
C ARG A 55 0.94 1.03 -16.88
N ILE A 56 -0.32 0.59 -16.78
CA ILE A 56 -1.13 0.72 -15.56
C ILE A 56 -1.37 -0.65 -14.92
N GLU A 57 -1.13 -0.75 -13.62
CA GLU A 57 -1.43 -1.92 -12.80
C GLU A 57 -2.23 -1.53 -11.54
N LEU A 58 -3.05 -2.46 -11.03
CA LEU A 58 -3.72 -2.28 -9.74
C LEU A 58 -2.87 -2.85 -8.60
N MET A 59 -2.56 -2.00 -7.62
CA MET A 59 -1.71 -2.33 -6.49
C MET A 59 -2.45 -2.13 -5.17
N LYS A 60 -2.38 -3.14 -4.29
CA LYS A 60 -2.82 -3.00 -2.89
C LYS A 60 -1.67 -2.54 -2.02
N ILE A 61 -1.88 -1.44 -1.30
CA ILE A 61 -0.86 -0.87 -0.41
C ILE A 61 -1.40 -0.86 1.01
N ALA A 62 -0.64 -1.43 1.93
CA ALA A 62 -0.95 -1.41 3.35
C ALA A 62 -0.22 -0.27 4.07
N THR A 63 -0.88 0.32 5.08
CA THR A 63 -0.27 1.26 6.03
C THR A 63 -0.81 1.00 7.44
N THR A 64 -0.05 1.39 8.47
CA THR A 64 -0.57 1.39 9.84
C THR A 64 -1.38 2.65 10.06
N GLY A 65 -2.51 2.54 10.77
CA GLY A 65 -3.43 3.65 11.02
C GLY A 65 -4.27 4.01 9.80
N GLU A 66 -5.37 4.71 10.01
CA GLU A 66 -6.22 5.18 8.91
C GLU A 66 -5.57 6.40 8.25
N PRO A 67 -5.19 6.34 6.96
CA PRO A 67 -4.65 7.49 6.26
C PRO A 67 -5.78 8.44 5.84
N SER A 68 -5.54 9.75 5.93
CA SER A 68 -6.50 10.79 5.53
C SER A 68 -6.54 10.99 4.00
N ILE A 69 -6.92 9.95 3.26
CA ILE A 69 -7.02 9.94 1.79
C ILE A 69 -8.36 9.36 1.34
N LYS A 70 -8.81 9.72 0.14
CA LYS A 70 -10.03 9.19 -0.49
C LYS A 70 -9.76 8.67 -1.90
N ALA A 71 -10.74 7.98 -2.48
CA ALA A 71 -10.67 7.59 -3.88
C ALA A 71 -10.58 8.83 -4.78
N GLY A 72 -9.74 8.77 -5.81
CA GLY A 72 -9.40 9.87 -6.70
C GLY A 72 -8.14 10.64 -6.30
N ASP A 73 -7.69 10.57 -5.05
CA ASP A 73 -6.48 11.28 -4.63
C ASP A 73 -5.24 10.68 -5.28
N GLN A 74 -4.39 11.52 -5.86
CA GLN A 74 -3.02 11.15 -6.20
C GLN A 74 -2.20 11.06 -4.92
N LEU A 75 -1.35 10.05 -4.80
CA LEU A 75 -0.63 9.70 -3.58
C LEU A 75 0.88 9.90 -3.73
N ASN A 76 1.52 10.28 -2.62
CA ASN A 76 2.96 10.18 -2.41
C ASN A 76 3.23 9.20 -1.25
N PRO A 77 3.39 7.89 -1.53
CA PRO A 77 3.66 6.89 -0.49
C PRO A 77 5.05 7.09 0.15
N VAL A 78 5.10 7.16 1.48
CA VAL A 78 6.36 7.31 2.22
C VAL A 78 6.97 5.95 2.51
N GLY A 79 8.18 5.70 2.01
CA GLY A 79 8.93 4.47 2.27
C GLY A 79 8.20 3.22 1.74
N LEU A 80 7.76 3.26 0.48
CA LEU A 80 7.09 2.14 -0.16
C LEU A 80 8.04 0.95 -0.34
N LEU A 81 7.65 -0.18 0.24
CA LEU A 81 8.41 -1.42 0.23
C LEU A 81 7.56 -2.57 -0.32
N GLY A 82 8.15 -3.36 -1.21
CA GLY A 82 7.64 -4.65 -1.66
C GLY A 82 8.18 -5.81 -0.82
N TYR A 83 7.33 -6.77 -0.48
CA TYR A 83 7.70 -7.99 0.23
C TYR A 83 7.25 -9.20 -0.58
N VAL A 84 8.22 -9.99 -1.04
CA VAL A 84 7.96 -11.26 -1.71
C VAL A 84 7.42 -12.25 -0.68
N TRP A 85 6.37 -12.98 -1.06
CA TRP A 85 5.81 -14.05 -0.27
C TRP A 85 5.51 -15.26 -1.15
N GLU A 86 5.51 -16.43 -0.53
CA GLU A 86 5.04 -17.68 -1.11
C GLU A 86 4.19 -18.41 -0.06
N ILE A 87 3.00 -18.85 -0.44
CA ILE A 87 2.06 -19.60 0.40
C ILE A 87 1.42 -20.68 -0.47
N SER A 88 1.60 -21.95 -0.11
CA SER A 88 0.96 -23.09 -0.78
C SER A 88 1.14 -23.09 -2.30
N GLY A 89 2.35 -22.81 -2.78
CA GLY A 89 2.71 -22.77 -4.21
C GLY A 89 2.22 -21.52 -4.96
N ARG A 90 1.53 -20.60 -4.30
CA ARG A 90 1.25 -19.26 -4.84
C ARG A 90 2.32 -18.30 -4.35
N TRP A 91 2.72 -17.36 -5.20
CA TRP A 91 3.66 -16.32 -4.83
C TRP A 91 3.15 -14.96 -5.26
N GLY A 92 3.74 -13.91 -4.70
CA GLY A 92 3.46 -12.55 -5.11
C GLY A 92 4.28 -11.54 -4.32
N ILE A 93 3.98 -10.26 -4.55
CA ILE A 93 4.56 -9.14 -3.83
C ILE A 93 3.43 -8.45 -3.07
N SER A 94 3.64 -8.21 -1.78
CA SER A 94 2.78 -7.32 -1.00
C SER A 94 3.47 -5.99 -0.80
N TYR A 95 2.71 -4.90 -0.87
CA TYR A 95 3.26 -3.55 -0.76
C TYR A 95 2.84 -2.90 0.55
N ARG A 96 3.79 -2.25 1.22
CA ARG A 96 3.55 -1.50 2.44
C ARG A 96 4.25 -0.16 2.38
N ALA A 97 3.54 0.90 2.74
CA ALA A 97 4.12 2.21 2.99
C ALA A 97 4.07 2.50 4.50
N SER A 98 4.94 3.39 4.96
CA SER A 98 4.90 3.93 6.32
C SER A 98 3.81 4.99 6.50
N ALA A 99 3.51 5.73 5.42
CA ALA A 99 2.40 6.68 5.33
C ALA A 99 1.90 6.76 3.88
N LEU A 100 0.64 7.15 3.69
CA LEU A 100 0.05 7.43 2.39
C LEU A 100 -0.48 8.87 2.43
N LEU A 101 0.24 9.79 1.78
CA LEU A 101 -0.07 11.22 1.79
C LEU A 101 -0.67 11.64 0.44
N PRO A 102 -1.64 12.57 0.39
CA PRO A 102 -2.03 13.23 -0.85
C PRO A 102 -0.85 13.94 -1.50
N ALA A 103 -0.69 13.84 -2.82
CA ALA A 103 0.39 14.52 -3.55
C ALA A 103 0.31 16.05 -3.44
N ALA A 104 -0.89 16.61 -3.32
CA ALA A 104 -1.11 18.04 -3.11
C ALA A 104 -0.60 18.56 -1.75
N GLU A 105 -0.52 17.68 -0.74
CA GLU A 105 -0.04 18.03 0.60
C GLU A 105 1.50 18.03 0.65
N ALA A 106 2.14 17.14 -0.11
CA ALA A 106 3.60 17.06 -0.19
C ALA A 106 4.27 18.24 -0.91
N ALA A 107 3.55 19.00 -1.74
CA ALA A 107 4.08 20.19 -2.42
C ALA A 107 4.13 21.45 -1.53
N ASN A 108 3.45 21.42 -0.36
CA ASN A 108 3.32 22.54 0.56
C ASN A 108 4.07 22.32 1.89
N ALA A 109 4.87 21.26 2.00
CA ALA A 109 5.71 20.91 3.15
C ALA A 109 7.18 21.12 2.81
#